data_AF-A0A2G4YS41-F1
#
_entry.id   AF-A0A2G4YS41-F1
#
_cell.length_a   1.000
_cell.length_b   1.000
_cell.length_c   1.000
_cell.angle_alpha   90.00
_cell.angle_beta   90.00
_cell.angle_gamma   90.00
#
_symmetry.space_group_name_H-M   'P 1'
#
loop_
_entity.id
_entity.type
_entity.pdbx_description
1 polymer ?
#
loop_
_entity_poly.entity_id
_entity_poly.type
_entity_poly.pdbx_seq_one_letter_code
_entity_poly.pdbx_strand_id
1 'polypeptide(L)'
;MTMQDDLNNILREAAYHGDLPAIAEFVEMGADPAAGRSEALAVAAQQGYLDCVKLLLALGARLEDQQHLALRLAAEQGHLDTLRFLLDQGSDPCAKDNYAIGMATKNGHLDCVKLLHMRGADIFTRNNALTLLAANAGHREIVTYLQEPAKN
;
A
#
# COMPACT_ATOMS: atom_id res chain seq x y z
N MET A 1 7.22 28.73 -0.69
CA MET A 1 7.90 27.48 -0.34
C MET A 1 8.79 27.80 0.84
N THR A 2 8.51 27.17 1.99
CA THR A 2 9.31 27.34 3.20
C THR A 2 10.48 26.35 3.19
N MET A 3 11.54 26.63 3.95
CA MET A 3 12.66 25.70 4.12
C MET A 3 12.21 24.31 4.62
N GLN A 4 11.12 24.25 5.39
CA GLN A 4 10.52 22.99 5.83
C GLN A 4 9.83 22.24 4.68
N ASP A 5 9.15 22.95 3.77
CA ASP A 5 8.53 22.31 2.59
C ASP A 5 9.59 21.70 1.68
N ASP A 6 10.73 22.38 1.51
CA ASP A 6 11.88 21.86 0.75
C ASP A 6 12.44 20.59 1.40
N LEU A 7 12.57 20.59 2.74
CA LEU A 7 13.10 19.45 3.49
C LEU A 7 12.15 18.24 3.44
N ASN A 8 10.84 18.46 3.50
CA ASN A 8 9.83 17.40 3.33
C ASN A 8 9.78 16.88 1.89
N ASN A 9 10.05 17.75 0.89
CA ASN A 9 10.14 17.35 -0.51
C ASN A 9 11.34 16.43 -0.77
N ILE A 10 12.52 16.76 -0.23
CA ILE A 10 13.70 15.90 -0.39
C ILE A 10 13.54 14.57 0.36
N LEU A 11 12.85 14.54 1.51
CA LEU A 11 12.48 13.30 2.19
C LEU A 11 11.60 12.41 1.31
N ARG A 12 10.59 12.99 0.66
CA ARG A 12 9.73 12.28 -0.28
C ARG A 12 10.53 11.75 -1.48
N GLU A 13 11.47 12.52 -2.02
CA GLU A 13 12.32 12.09 -3.13
C GLU A 13 13.25 10.94 -2.72
N ALA A 14 13.89 11.02 -1.55
CA ALA A 14 14.69 9.91 -1.01
C ALA A 14 13.85 8.63 -0.86
N ALA A 15 12.63 8.76 -0.32
CA ALA A 15 11.68 7.64 -0.20
C ALA A 15 11.27 7.07 -1.56
N TYR A 16 11.10 7.90 -2.58
CA TYR A 16 10.80 7.48 -3.95
C TYR A 16 11.96 6.72 -4.61
N HIS A 17 13.20 7.07 -4.28
CA HIS A 17 14.40 6.39 -4.79
C HIS A 17 14.85 5.20 -3.92
N GLY A 18 14.24 4.99 -2.75
CA GLY A 18 14.59 3.91 -1.83
C GLY A 18 15.91 4.17 -1.09
N ASP A 19 16.32 5.43 -0.97
CA ASP A 19 17.55 5.82 -0.30
C ASP A 19 17.34 5.86 1.22
N LEU A 20 17.46 4.68 1.83
CA LEU A 20 17.27 4.50 3.27
C LEU A 20 18.23 5.36 4.11
N PRO A 21 19.54 5.48 3.79
CA PRO A 21 20.43 6.43 4.47
C PRO A 21 19.95 7.88 4.38
N ALA A 22 19.56 8.36 3.19
CA ALA A 22 19.11 9.74 3.03
C ALA A 22 17.83 10.03 3.80
N ILE A 23 16.89 9.08 3.87
CA ILE A 23 15.68 9.20 4.70
C ILE A 23 16.05 9.47 6.17
N ALA A 24 16.98 8.70 6.72
CA ALA A 24 17.41 8.87 8.11
C ALA A 24 18.06 10.25 8.31
N GLU A 25 18.98 10.63 7.43
CA GLU A 25 19.69 11.92 7.50
C GLU A 25 18.73 13.11 7.40
N PHE A 26 17.77 13.06 6.48
CA PHE A 26 16.84 14.17 6.27
C PHE A 26 15.89 14.36 7.45
N VAL A 27 15.47 13.28 8.10
CA VAL A 27 14.66 13.35 9.32
C VAL A 27 15.48 13.87 10.50
N GLU A 28 16.76 13.49 10.62
CA GLU A 28 17.68 14.08 11.61
C GLU A 28 17.89 15.59 11.39
N MET A 29 17.87 16.05 10.13
CA MET A 29 17.90 17.49 9.79
C MET A 29 16.57 18.21 10.04
N GLY A 30 15.52 17.50 10.44
CA GLY A 30 14.21 18.06 10.80
C GLY A 30 13.12 17.88 9.75
N ALA A 31 13.30 17.00 8.75
CA ALA A 31 12.19 16.62 7.88
C ALA A 31 11.09 15.95 8.73
N ASP A 32 9.83 16.24 8.45
CA ASP A 32 8.70 15.62 9.15
C ASP A 32 8.19 14.42 8.32
N PRO A 33 8.35 13.17 8.79
CA PRO A 33 7.85 11.98 8.09
C PRO A 33 6.33 11.94 7.92
N ALA A 34 5.57 12.67 8.73
CA ALA A 34 4.12 12.79 8.62
C ALA A 34 3.69 13.93 7.68
N ALA A 35 4.61 14.74 7.18
CA ALA A 35 4.31 15.83 6.26
C ALA A 35 3.60 15.35 4.99
N GLY A 36 2.76 16.21 4.43
CA GLY A 36 1.98 15.87 3.23
C GLY A 36 0.92 14.78 3.46
N ARG A 37 0.62 14.44 4.72
CA ARG A 37 -0.15 13.25 5.11
C ARG A 37 0.63 11.97 4.80
N SER A 38 1.85 11.90 5.31
CA SER A 38 2.75 10.76 5.20
C SER A 38 3.05 10.35 3.75
N GLU A 39 3.27 11.34 2.87
CA GLU A 39 3.47 11.09 1.44
C GLU A 39 4.77 10.30 1.17
N ALA A 40 5.83 10.54 1.95
CA ALA A 40 7.07 9.76 1.89
C ALA A 40 6.82 8.26 2.12
N LEU A 41 5.98 7.90 3.10
CA LEU A 41 5.57 6.52 3.37
C LEU A 41 4.81 5.92 2.18
N ALA A 42 3.89 6.69 1.59
CA ALA A 42 3.10 6.27 0.45
C ALA A 42 3.97 5.96 -0.78
N VAL A 43 4.93 6.83 -1.12
CA VAL A 43 5.82 6.60 -2.28
C VAL A 43 6.78 5.44 -2.04
N ALA A 44 7.34 5.27 -0.83
CA ALA A 44 8.16 4.11 -0.51
C ALA A 44 7.36 2.80 -0.62
N ALA A 45 6.10 2.80 -0.17
CA ALA A 45 5.21 1.65 -0.29
C ALA A 45 4.84 1.34 -1.74
N GLN A 46 4.61 2.38 -2.55
CA GLN A 46 4.34 2.26 -3.98
C GLN A 46 5.52 1.62 -4.73
N GLN A 47 6.76 1.89 -4.34
CA GLN A 47 7.95 1.30 -4.97
C GLN A 47 8.35 -0.05 -4.35
N GLY A 48 7.68 -0.47 -3.28
CA GLY A 48 7.96 -1.74 -2.62
C GLY A 48 9.21 -1.73 -1.74
N TYR A 49 9.75 -0.55 -1.39
CA TYR A 49 10.93 -0.43 -0.54
C TYR A 49 10.58 -0.67 0.93
N LEU A 50 10.39 -1.93 1.28
CA LEU A 50 9.95 -2.37 2.61
C LEU A 50 10.80 -1.78 3.76
N ASP A 51 12.12 -1.70 3.61
CA ASP A 51 12.96 -1.17 4.68
C ASP A 51 12.81 0.34 4.85
N CYS A 52 12.54 1.09 3.77
CA CYS A 52 12.17 2.50 3.85
C CYS A 52 10.81 2.67 4.54
N VAL A 53 9.82 1.82 4.21
CA VAL A 53 8.50 1.82 4.86
C VAL A 53 8.61 1.58 6.37
N LYS A 54 9.40 0.57 6.78
CA LYS A 54 9.68 0.30 8.20
C LYS A 54 10.29 1.50 8.90
N LEU A 55 11.32 2.10 8.29
CA LEU A 55 12.01 3.25 8.87
C LEU A 55 11.08 4.46 9.01
N LEU A 56 10.33 4.81 7.96
CA LEU A 56 9.42 5.95 7.97
C LEU A 56 8.33 5.80 9.05
N LEU A 57 7.76 4.60 9.23
CA LEU A 57 6.83 4.34 10.33
C LEU A 57 7.49 4.47 11.70
N ALA A 58 8.71 3.95 11.87
CA ALA A 58 9.47 4.09 13.12
C ALA A 58 9.81 5.55 13.44
N LEU A 59 9.96 6.40 12.42
CA LEU A 59 10.24 7.83 12.54
C LEU A 59 8.98 8.70 12.69
N GLY A 60 7.78 8.10 12.71
CA GLY A 60 6.53 8.80 13.01
C GLY A 60 5.62 9.09 11.82
N ALA A 61 5.89 8.54 10.63
CA ALA A 61 4.91 8.55 9.55
C ALA A 61 3.64 7.81 9.99
N ARG A 62 2.48 8.25 9.50
CA ARG A 62 1.16 7.79 9.95
C ARG A 62 0.58 6.80 8.95
N LEU A 63 0.28 5.60 9.43
CA LEU A 63 -0.27 4.51 8.63
C LEU A 63 -1.69 4.79 8.08
N GLU A 64 -2.49 5.54 8.84
CA GLU A 64 -3.91 5.80 8.57
C GLU A 64 -4.12 6.94 7.56
N ASP A 65 -3.07 7.70 7.24
CA ASP A 65 -3.17 8.87 6.39
C ASP A 65 -3.71 8.55 5.00
N GLN A 66 -4.58 9.44 4.52
CA GLN A 66 -5.25 9.32 3.22
C GLN A 66 -5.97 7.98 3.02
N GLN A 67 -6.62 7.48 4.09
CA GLN A 67 -7.31 6.19 4.11
C GLN A 67 -6.36 5.06 3.70
N HIS A 68 -5.27 4.93 4.47
CA HIS A 68 -4.24 3.91 4.29
C HIS A 68 -3.64 3.92 2.87
N LEU A 69 -3.21 5.10 2.39
CA LEU A 69 -2.68 5.23 1.02
C LEU A 69 -1.49 4.29 0.75
N ALA A 70 -0.58 4.14 1.71
CA ALA A 70 0.56 3.25 1.59
C ALA A 70 0.14 1.79 1.29
N LEU A 71 -0.88 1.28 1.99
CA LEU A 71 -1.43 -0.05 1.75
C LEU A 71 -2.01 -0.17 0.34
N ARG A 72 -2.80 0.84 -0.07
CA ARG A 72 -3.45 0.85 -1.38
C ARG A 72 -2.43 0.84 -2.53
N LEU A 73 -1.37 1.64 -2.43
CA LEU A 73 -0.32 1.69 -3.45
C LEU A 73 0.53 0.41 -3.49
N ALA A 74 0.87 -0.16 -2.33
CA ALA A 74 1.57 -1.44 -2.28
C ALA A 74 0.75 -2.58 -2.91
N ALA A 75 -0.57 -2.61 -2.67
CA ALA A 75 -1.49 -3.57 -3.28
C ALA A 75 -1.62 -3.36 -4.80
N GLU A 76 -1.74 -2.10 -5.23
CA GLU A 76 -1.86 -1.74 -6.64
C GLU A 76 -0.62 -2.13 -7.46
N GLN A 77 0.57 -2.04 -6.88
CA GLN A 77 1.84 -2.40 -7.54
C GLN A 77 2.27 -3.85 -7.27
N GLY A 78 1.52 -4.60 -6.45
CA GLY A 78 1.77 -6.02 -6.21
C GLY A 78 2.94 -6.31 -5.25
N HIS A 79 3.34 -5.34 -4.42
CA HIS A 79 4.44 -5.49 -3.48
C HIS A 79 4.02 -6.28 -2.24
N LEU A 80 3.95 -7.61 -2.38
CA LEU A 80 3.41 -8.52 -1.37
C LEU A 80 4.04 -8.38 0.02
N ASP A 81 5.36 -8.24 0.11
CA ASP A 81 6.07 -8.18 1.40
C ASP A 81 5.78 -6.85 2.12
N THR A 82 5.78 -5.75 1.38
CA THR A 82 5.38 -4.42 1.88
C THR A 82 3.92 -4.40 2.29
N LEU A 83 3.04 -4.99 1.47
CA LEU A 83 1.62 -5.11 1.76
C LEU A 83 1.38 -5.91 3.06
N ARG A 84 2.05 -7.06 3.21
CA ARG A 84 1.98 -7.89 4.41
C ARG A 84 2.42 -7.13 5.65
N PHE A 85 3.56 -6.47 5.57
CA PHE A 85 4.07 -5.67 6.68
C PHE A 85 3.09 -4.55 7.08
N LEU A 86 2.54 -3.79 6.13
CA LEU A 86 1.58 -2.73 6.40
C LEU A 86 0.30 -3.25 7.07
N LEU A 87 -0.20 -4.43 6.67
CA LEU A 87 -1.32 -5.10 7.32
C LEU A 87 -0.97 -5.58 8.74
N ASP A 88 0.25 -6.07 8.95
CA ASP A 88 0.75 -6.48 10.27
C ASP A 88 0.89 -5.28 11.22
N GLN A 89 1.15 -4.08 10.69
CA GLN A 89 1.14 -2.83 11.45
C GLN A 89 -0.28 -2.27 11.73
N GLY A 90 -1.34 -2.96 11.27
CA GLY A 90 -2.72 -2.58 11.57
C GLY A 90 -3.40 -1.72 10.50
N SER A 91 -2.90 -1.71 9.25
CA SER A 91 -3.64 -1.06 8.16
C SER A 91 -4.97 -1.75 7.93
N ASP A 92 -6.04 -0.97 7.71
CA ASP A 92 -7.35 -1.51 7.39
C ASP A 92 -7.38 -2.02 5.94
N PRO A 93 -7.54 -3.34 5.71
CA PRO A 93 -7.63 -3.91 4.36
C PRO A 93 -8.88 -3.47 3.59
N CYS A 94 -9.92 -3.01 4.29
CA CYS A 94 -11.19 -2.56 3.73
C CYS A 94 -11.23 -1.05 3.44
N ALA A 95 -10.15 -0.33 3.72
CA ALA A 95 -10.07 1.11 3.56
C ALA A 95 -10.47 1.58 2.16
N LYS A 96 -11.19 2.73 2.12
CA LYS A 96 -11.67 3.36 0.88
C LYS A 96 -12.48 2.37 0.02
N ASP A 97 -13.49 1.74 0.60
CA ASP A 97 -14.40 0.81 -0.07
C ASP A 97 -13.67 -0.39 -0.72
N ASN A 98 -12.80 -1.07 0.04
CA ASN A 98 -12.02 -2.22 -0.45
C ASN A 98 -11.12 -1.90 -1.67
N TYR A 99 -10.60 -0.67 -1.76
CA TYR A 99 -9.80 -0.24 -2.90
C TYR A 99 -8.57 -1.12 -3.15
N ALA A 100 -7.86 -1.51 -2.09
CA ALA A 100 -6.63 -2.29 -2.17
C ALA A 100 -6.84 -3.62 -2.92
N ILE A 101 -7.87 -4.39 -2.53
CA ILE A 101 -8.16 -5.67 -3.18
C ILE A 101 -8.69 -5.49 -4.61
N GLY A 102 -9.45 -4.42 -4.85
CA GLY A 102 -9.90 -4.04 -6.20
C GLY A 102 -8.74 -3.77 -7.16
N MET A 103 -7.75 -2.99 -6.74
CA MET A 103 -6.58 -2.69 -7.58
C MET A 103 -5.64 -3.87 -7.75
N ALA A 104 -5.37 -4.63 -6.69
CA ALA A 104 -4.61 -5.88 -6.79
C ALA A 104 -5.29 -6.86 -7.77
N THR A 105 -6.63 -6.95 -7.74
CA THR A 105 -7.43 -7.76 -8.66
C THR A 105 -7.32 -7.28 -10.09
N LYS A 106 -7.51 -5.98 -10.32
CA LYS A 106 -7.45 -5.34 -11.64
C LYS A 106 -6.07 -5.49 -12.30
N ASN A 107 -5.00 -5.49 -11.51
CA ASN A 107 -3.62 -5.55 -12.00
C ASN A 107 -3.02 -6.96 -11.98
N GLY A 108 -3.77 -7.98 -11.53
CA GLY A 108 -3.35 -9.37 -11.63
C GLY A 108 -2.48 -9.88 -10.49
N HIS A 109 -2.42 -9.17 -9.37
CA HIS A 109 -1.59 -9.53 -8.21
C HIS A 109 -2.30 -10.55 -7.31
N LEU A 110 -2.42 -11.80 -7.78
CA LEU A 110 -3.15 -12.87 -7.09
C LEU A 110 -2.73 -13.06 -5.63
N ASP A 111 -1.43 -13.04 -5.33
CA ASP A 111 -0.95 -13.25 -3.96
C ASP A 111 -1.35 -12.09 -3.02
N CYS A 112 -1.39 -10.86 -3.55
CA CYS A 112 -1.91 -9.71 -2.81
C CYS A 112 -3.42 -9.84 -2.58
N VAL A 113 -4.19 -10.31 -3.58
CA VAL A 113 -5.64 -10.58 -3.45
C VAL A 113 -5.90 -11.62 -2.36
N LYS A 114 -5.17 -12.74 -2.38
CA LYS A 114 -5.27 -13.80 -1.36
C LYS A 114 -4.96 -13.26 0.04
N LEU A 115 -3.89 -12.47 0.17
CA LEU A 115 -3.49 -11.90 1.44
C LEU A 115 -4.54 -10.92 1.98
N LEU A 116 -5.03 -10.00 1.13
CA LEU A 116 -6.06 -9.04 1.52
C LEU A 116 -7.35 -9.74 1.96
N HIS A 117 -7.79 -10.75 1.21
CA HIS A 117 -8.93 -11.57 1.58
C HIS A 117 -8.72 -12.28 2.93
N MET A 118 -7.54 -12.88 3.16
CA MET A 118 -7.18 -13.50 4.44
C MET A 118 -7.21 -12.51 5.61
N ARG A 119 -6.92 -11.22 5.36
CA ARG A 119 -7.01 -10.16 6.37
C ARG A 119 -8.41 -9.55 6.51
N GLY A 120 -9.40 -10.06 5.80
CA GLY A 120 -10.81 -9.66 5.95
C GLY A 120 -11.32 -8.68 4.89
N ALA A 121 -10.55 -8.39 3.83
CA ALA A 121 -11.09 -7.67 2.68
C ALA A 121 -12.20 -8.47 2.02
N ASP A 122 -13.31 -7.81 1.72
CA ASP A 122 -14.48 -8.47 1.14
C ASP A 122 -14.24 -8.78 -0.35
N ILE A 123 -14.29 -10.06 -0.70
CA ILE A 123 -14.23 -10.54 -2.08
C ILE A 123 -15.61 -10.61 -2.75
N PHE A 124 -16.69 -10.62 -1.98
CA PHE A 124 -18.07 -10.70 -2.45
C PHE A 124 -18.70 -9.32 -2.65
N THR A 125 -17.95 -8.42 -3.27
CA THR A 125 -18.45 -7.11 -3.69
C THR A 125 -19.80 -7.25 -4.43
N ARG A 126 -20.74 -6.33 -4.12
CA ARG A 126 -22.05 -6.28 -4.79
C ARG A 126 -21.89 -6.43 -6.31
N ASN A 127 -22.68 -7.33 -6.91
CA ASN A 127 -22.71 -7.60 -8.35
C ASN A 127 -21.46 -8.26 -8.96
N ASN A 128 -20.69 -9.07 -8.23
CA ASN A 128 -19.51 -9.78 -8.74
C ASN A 128 -18.46 -8.84 -9.36
N ALA A 129 -18.33 -7.62 -8.83
CA ALA A 129 -17.51 -6.58 -9.44
C ALA A 129 -16.02 -6.99 -9.55
N LEU A 130 -15.45 -7.60 -8.51
CA LEU A 130 -14.08 -8.12 -8.55
C LEU A 130 -13.89 -9.22 -9.60
N THR A 131 -14.82 -10.16 -9.71
CA THR A 131 -14.77 -11.22 -10.73
C THR A 131 -14.83 -10.64 -12.14
N LEU A 132 -15.69 -9.65 -12.37
CA LEU A 132 -15.78 -8.94 -13.64
C LEU A 132 -14.51 -8.13 -13.94
N LEU A 133 -13.93 -7.45 -12.94
CA LEU A 133 -12.67 -6.74 -13.08
C LEU A 133 -11.53 -7.68 -13.49
N ALA A 134 -11.35 -8.80 -12.79
CA ALA A 134 -10.35 -9.80 -13.11
C ALA A 134 -10.55 -10.40 -14.51
N ALA A 135 -11.80 -10.72 -14.88
CA ALA A 135 -12.13 -11.27 -16.18
C ALA A 135 -11.83 -10.28 -17.32
N ASN A 136 -12.24 -9.01 -17.17
CA ASN A 136 -12.01 -7.96 -18.15
C ASN A 136 -10.51 -7.62 -18.31
N ALA A 137 -9.73 -7.75 -17.24
CA ALA A 137 -8.27 -7.58 -17.26
C ALA A 137 -7.52 -8.86 -17.72
N GLY A 138 -8.21 -9.99 -17.91
CA GLY A 138 -7.63 -11.25 -18.37
C GLY A 138 -6.97 -12.10 -17.29
N HIS A 139 -7.14 -11.78 -16.01
CA HIS A 139 -6.52 -12.46 -14.88
C HIS A 139 -7.30 -13.72 -14.46
N ARG A 140 -7.21 -14.77 -15.29
CA ARG A 140 -7.95 -16.02 -15.10
C ARG A 140 -7.75 -16.67 -13.74
N GLU A 141 -6.53 -16.64 -13.19
CA GLU A 141 -6.24 -17.25 -11.89
C GLU A 141 -7.00 -16.56 -10.74
N ILE A 142 -7.17 -15.24 -10.84
CA ILE A 142 -7.96 -14.48 -9.85
C ILE A 142 -9.45 -14.79 -10.03
N VAL A 143 -9.95 -14.88 -11.25
CA VAL A 143 -11.33 -15.31 -11.51
C VAL A 143 -11.61 -16.67 -10.86
N THR A 144 -10.72 -17.64 -11.07
CA THR A 144 -10.84 -18.97 -10.45
C THR A 144 -10.88 -18.86 -8.93
N TYR A 145 -9.92 -18.13 -8.34
CA TYR A 145 -9.86 -17.93 -6.88
C TYR A 145 -11.13 -17.31 -6.30
N LEU A 146 -11.68 -16.28 -6.95
CA LEU A 146 -12.90 -15.59 -6.50
C LEU A 146 -14.17 -16.43 -6.65
N GLN A 147 -14.14 -17.45 -7.50
CA GLN A 147 -15.26 -18.38 -7.72
C GLN A 147 -15.16 -19.65 -6.86
N GLU A 148 -14.03 -19.88 -6.19
CA GLU A 148 -13.90 -21.02 -5.29
C GLU A 148 -14.92 -20.88 -4.14
N PRO A 149 -15.74 -21.91 -3.86
CA PRO A 149 -16.63 -21.88 -2.72
C PRO A 149 -15.79 -21.73 -1.45
N ALA A 150 -16.21 -20.84 -0.54
CA ALA A 150 -15.61 -20.71 0.77
C ALA A 150 -15.53 -22.11 1.40
N LYS A 151 -14.30 -22.58 1.65
CA LYS A 151 -14.07 -23.85 2.36
C LYS A 151 -14.45 -23.62 3.81
N ASN A 152 -15.74 -23.75 4.12
CA ASN A 152 -16.30 -23.73 5.45
C ASN A 152 -15.98 -25.03 6.19
#